data_AF-A0A098EXI6-F1
#
_entry.id   AF-A0A098EXI6-F1
#
_cell.length_a   1.000
_cell.length_b   1.000
_cell.length_c   1.000
_cell.angle_alpha   90.00
_cell.angle_beta   90.00
_cell.angle_gamma   90.00
#
_symmetry.space_group_name_H-M   'P 1'
#
loop_
_entity.id
_entity.type
_entity.pdbx_description
1 polymer ?
#
loop_
_entity_poly.entity_id
_entity_poly.type
_entity_poly.pdbx_seq_one_letter_code
_entity_poly.pdbx_strand_id
1 'polypeptide(L)' 'MTISTILGVLVLGIAILTIGFFAKKRWIQLISIVPLVIAGWQFLRLFMMS' A
#
# COMPACT_ATOMS: atom_id res chain seq x y z
N MET A 1 -34.62 -16.25 3.25
CA MET A 1 -33.72 -15.93 4.38
C MET A 1 -32.25 -16.21 4.06
N THR A 2 -31.93 -17.29 3.35
CA THR A 2 -30.56 -17.67 2.95
C THR A 2 -29.93 -16.77 1.87
N ILE A 3 -30.70 -16.26 0.91
CA ILE A 3 -30.16 -15.41 -0.16
C ILE A 3 -29.66 -14.05 0.37
N SER A 4 -30.42 -13.43 1.28
CA SER A 4 -30.05 -12.15 1.88
C SER A 4 -28.77 -12.24 2.73
N THR A 5 -28.58 -13.36 3.44
CA THR A 5 -27.35 -13.59 4.21
C THR A 5 -26.15 -13.87 3.30
N ILE A 6 -26.32 -14.63 2.22
CA ILE A 6 -25.26 -14.86 1.23
C ILE A 6 -24.82 -13.54 0.59
N LEU A 7 -25.76 -12.68 0.20
CA LEU A 7 -25.46 -11.35 -0.34
C LEU A 7 -24.72 -10.47 0.68
N GLY A 8 -25.15 -10.48 1.95
CA GLY A 8 -24.47 -9.72 3.01
C GLY A 8 -23.02 -10.15 3.23
N VAL A 9 -22.76 -11.47 3.23
CA VAL A 9 -21.40 -12.02 3.36
C VAL A 9 -20.54 -11.66 2.15
N LEU A 10 -21.11 -11.69 0.94
CA LEU A 10 -20.39 -11.32 -0.28
C LEU A 10 -19.92 -9.86 -0.24
N VAL A 11 -20.81 -8.94 0.16
CA VAL A 11 -20.50 -7.51 0.27
C VAL A 11 -19.41 -7.26 1.32
N LEU A 12 -19.51 -7.91 2.49
CA LEU A 12 -18.49 -7.82 3.53
C LEU A 12 -17.13 -8.35 3.04
N GLY A 13 -17.11 -9.48 2.33
CA GLY A 13 -15.89 -10.04 1.77
C GLY A 13 -15.21 -9.10 0.76
N ILE A 14 -15.98 -8.49 -0.15
CA ILE A 14 -15.46 -7.52 -1.11
C ILE A 14 -14.93 -6.27 -0.40
N ALA A 15 -15.62 -5.79 0.64
CA ALA A 15 -15.18 -4.64 1.42
C ALA A 15 -13.84 -4.92 2.13
N ILE A 16 -13.69 -6.08 2.78
CA ILE A 16 -12.44 -6.49 3.45
C ILE A 16 -11.29 -6.64 2.44
N LEU A 17 -11.54 -7.27 1.29
CA LEU A 17 -10.56 -7.39 0.21
C LEU A 17 -10.09 -6.04 -0.30
N THR A 18 -11.03 -5.10 -0.48
CA THR A 18 -10.72 -3.74 -0.94
C THR A 18 -9.85 -3.00 0.08
N ILE A 19 -10.21 -3.07 1.37
CA ILE A 19 -9.44 -2.45 2.47
C ILE A 19 -8.04 -3.09 2.57
N GLY A 20 -7.95 -4.41 2.50
CA GLY A 20 -6.69 -5.14 2.55
C GLY A 20 -5.77 -4.81 1.37
N PHE A 21 -6.33 -4.70 0.16
CA PHE A 21 -5.60 -4.29 -1.03
C PHE A 21 -5.10 -2.85 -0.92
N PHE A 22 -5.93 -1.94 -0.42
CA PHE A 22 -5.56 -0.53 -0.22
C PHE A 22 -4.46 -0.38 0.84
N ALA A 23 -4.59 -1.11 1.95
CA ALA A 23 -3.55 -1.18 2.98
C ALA A 23 -2.25 -1.72 2.36
N LYS A 24 -2.27 -2.86 1.67
CA LYS A 24 -1.08 -3.43 1.02
C LYS A 24 -0.43 -2.45 0.05
N LYS A 25 -1.21 -1.75 -0.77
CA LYS A 25 -0.69 -0.71 -1.69
C LYS A 25 0.02 0.42 -0.93
N ARG A 26 -0.57 0.88 0.17
CA ARG A 26 0.01 1.95 1.00
C ARG A 26 1.30 1.51 1.68
N TRP A 27 1.35 0.27 2.16
CA TRP A 27 2.57 -0.33 2.70
C TRP A 27 3.66 -0.51 1.64
N ILE A 28 3.31 -0.96 0.44
CA ILE A 28 4.25 -1.06 -0.69
C ILE A 28 4.79 0.32 -1.08
N GLN A 29 3.92 1.35 -1.12
CA GLN A 29 4.33 2.73 -1.39
C GLN A 29 5.29 3.26 -0.32
N LEU A 30 5.01 3.00 0.96
CA LEU A 30 5.89 3.38 2.06
C LEU A 30 7.27 2.71 1.93
N ILE A 31 7.30 1.41 1.63
CA ILE A 31 8.54 0.66 1.41
C ILE A 31 9.30 1.19 0.20
N SER A 32 8.63 1.67 -0.84
CA SER A 32 9.27 2.24 -2.03
C SER A 32 9.85 3.64 -1.81
N ILE A 33 9.32 4.43 -0.88
CA ILE A 33 9.81 5.78 -0.57
C ILE A 33 11.15 5.71 0.18
N VAL A 34 11.33 4.73 1.05
CA VAL A 34 12.57 4.56 1.86
C VAL A 34 13.84 4.46 0.99
N PRO A 35 13.97 3.52 0.02
CA PRO A 35 15.15 3.44 -0.83
C PRO A 35 15.30 4.67 -1.72
N LEU A 36 14.20 5.33 -2.11
CA LEU A 36 14.24 6.55 -2.91
C LEU A 36 14.84 7.73 -2.13
N VAL A 37 14.46 7.88 -0.85
CA VAL A 37 15.02 8.89 0.06
C VAL A 37 16.50 8.62 0.35
N ILE A 38 16.87 7.35 0.57
CA ILE A 38 18.28 6.96 0.78
C ILE A 38 19.12 7.25 -0.48
N ALA A 39 18.61 6.89 -1.66
CA ALA A 39 19.29 7.16 -2.92
C ALA A 39 19.44 8.66 -3.18
N GLY A 40 18.39 9.44 -2.93
CA GLY A 40 18.42 10.90 -3.04
C GLY A 40 19.44 11.55 -2.10
N TRP A 41 19.54 11.05 -0.86
CA TRP A 41 20.55 11.50 0.10
C TRP A 41 21.97 11.18 -0.36
N GLN A 42 22.20 9.97 -0.87
CA GLN A 42 23.51 9.59 -1.43
C GLN A 42 23.88 10.46 -2.64
N PHE A 43 22.91 10.74 -3.52
CA PHE A 43 23.12 11.61 -4.68
C PHE A 43 23.49 13.03 -4.27
N LEU A 44 22.76 13.61 -3.30
CA LEU A 44 23.06 14.93 -2.75
C LEU A 44 24.46 15.00 -2.13
N ARG A 45 24.86 13.95 -1.40
CA ARG A 45 26.19 13.88 -0.78
C ARG A 45 27.30 13.82 -1.83
N LEU A 46 27.09 13.08 -2.91
CA LEU A 46 28.04 12.97 -4.02
C LEU A 46 28.15 14.30 -4.78
N PHE A 47 27.05 15.01 -4.95
CA PHE A 47 27.01 16.31 -5.63
C PHE A 47 27.59 17.46 -4.78
N MET A 48 27.44 17.42 -3.45
CA MET A 48 28.08 18.38 -2.54
C MET A 48 29.56 18.10 -2.29
N MET A 49 30.03 16.87 -2.55
CA MET A 49 31.44 16.51 -2.47
C MET A 49 32.19 16.67 -3.81
N SER A 50 31.45 16.96 -4.89
CA SER A 50 31.99 17.42 -6.18
C SER A 50 32.17 18.94 -6.20
#